data_AF-A0A917HD71-F1
#
_entry.id   AF-A0A917HD71-F1
#
_cell.length_a   1.000
_cell.length_b   1.000
_cell.length_c   1.000
_cell.angle_alpha   90.00
_cell.angle_beta   90.00
_cell.angle_gamma   90.00
#
_symmetry.space_group_name_H-M   'P 1'
#
loop_
_entity.id
_entity.type
_entity.pdbx_description
1 polymer ?
#
loop_
_entity_poly.entity_id
_entity_poly.type
_entity_poly.pdbx_seq_one_letter_code
_entity_poly.pdbx_strand_id
1 'polypeptide(L)'
;MESKDNIKVIMHDRFEGVGIKIEDELFVPLSLITKGYNSDTIWNENEKTLKINTTNAKVSEIPYYDYKGNYLHYDKNRVENWKVTFTKNGIPKTIYSHGEYFNPSTIAQYGLQHYSLYLKNNDASSKSKFLTTANWFLNHQDSFGGWAYQFDHDFYPGRLNKLRKPWYSAIGLGMAMSVLSRASNLTGNNIYSNCALKAKKLFQTASTNNGVLAKFENKFLFYEECPTNPSSYILNGFMFALIGLYDLFKTTGDKKTKWLYDEGITSLKRMLPLYDLGNRTAYDLTHYTTNGGFPNVATWGYHIGHIHLLAALNSIEKDPKINETLIRWKGYLKGAVK
;
A
#
# COMPACT_ATOMS: atom_id res chain seq x y z
N MET A 1 -24.33 51.20 -4.83
CA MET A 1 -23.25 50.86 -3.90
C MET A 1 -23.73 49.61 -3.20
N GLU A 2 -23.19 48.45 -3.57
CA GLU A 2 -23.64 47.16 -3.01
C GLU A 2 -23.48 47.17 -1.48
N SER A 3 -24.50 46.73 -0.74
CA SER A 3 -24.41 46.66 0.71
C SER A 3 -23.45 45.54 1.10
N LYS A 4 -22.36 45.91 1.79
CA LYS A 4 -21.35 44.99 2.27
C LYS A 4 -21.38 44.93 3.78
N ASP A 5 -21.84 43.81 4.33
CA ASP A 5 -21.95 43.61 5.76
C ASP A 5 -20.98 42.55 6.26
N ASN A 6 -20.32 42.81 7.38
CA ASN A 6 -19.57 41.78 8.08
C ASN A 6 -20.55 40.87 8.82
N ILE A 7 -20.39 39.56 8.66
CA ILE A 7 -21.23 38.55 9.31
C ILE A 7 -20.38 37.63 10.18
N LYS A 8 -20.96 37.14 11.28
CA LYS A 8 -20.36 36.05 12.06
C LYS A 8 -20.67 34.72 11.38
N VAL A 9 -19.63 33.99 10.99
CA VAL A 9 -19.77 32.61 10.48
C VAL A 9 -19.47 31.65 11.63
N ILE A 10 -20.38 30.71 11.87
CA ILE A 10 -20.23 29.63 12.84
C ILE A 10 -20.35 28.32 12.06
N MET A 11 -19.29 27.50 12.09
CA MET A 11 -19.23 26.25 11.35
C MET A 11 -19.09 25.07 12.34
N HIS A 12 -20.03 24.13 12.23
CA HIS A 12 -20.15 22.95 13.11
C HIS A 12 -20.22 23.30 14.61
N ASP A 13 -20.77 24.48 14.94
CA ASP A 13 -20.82 25.03 16.31
C ASP A 13 -19.47 25.06 17.04
N ARG A 14 -18.37 25.07 16.26
CA ARG A 14 -17.01 24.90 16.78
C ARG A 14 -16.03 25.92 16.24
N PHE A 15 -16.14 26.25 14.96
CA PHE A 15 -15.23 27.18 14.31
C PHE A 15 -15.94 28.48 14.01
N GLU A 16 -15.40 29.58 14.50
CA GLU A 16 -15.94 30.91 14.28
C GLU A 16 -14.99 31.76 13.44
N GLY A 17 -15.55 32.63 12.60
CA GLY A 17 -14.79 33.62 11.84
C GLY A 17 -15.69 34.73 11.31
N VAL A 18 -15.07 35.77 10.76
CA VAL A 18 -15.78 36.91 10.17
C VAL A 18 -15.88 36.70 8.67
N GLY A 19 -17.09 36.50 8.17
CA GLY A 19 -17.40 36.47 6.75
C GLY A 19 -17.91 37.81 6.25
N ILE A 20 -18.26 37.85 4.96
CA ILE A 20 -18.81 39.04 4.31
C ILE A 20 -20.11 38.64 3.62
N LYS A 21 -21.16 39.45 3.76
CA LYS A 21 -22.37 39.36 2.93
C LYS A 21 -22.35 40.51 1.93
N ILE A 22 -22.53 40.18 0.65
CA ILE A 22 -22.71 41.17 -0.43
C ILE A 22 -24.02 40.82 -1.11
N GLU A 23 -25.02 41.70 -1.00
CA GLU A 23 -26.39 41.41 -1.43
C GLU A 23 -26.90 40.09 -0.84
N ASP A 24 -27.16 39.06 -1.66
CA ASP A 24 -27.63 37.74 -1.22
C ASP A 24 -26.50 36.69 -1.11
N GLU A 25 -25.27 37.03 -1.49
CA GLU A 25 -24.14 36.11 -1.43
C GLU A 25 -23.40 36.16 -0.09
N LEU A 26 -23.04 34.98 0.42
CA LEU A 26 -22.29 34.82 1.67
C LEU A 26 -20.87 34.33 1.36
N PHE A 27 -19.89 35.16 1.70
CA PHE A 27 -18.47 34.85 1.56
C PHE A 27 -17.94 34.34 2.90
N VAL A 28 -17.62 33.05 2.92
CA VAL A 28 -17.05 32.38 4.09
C VAL A 28 -15.52 32.39 3.98
N PRO A 29 -14.79 32.73 5.08
CA PRO A 29 -13.34 32.64 5.08
C PRO A 29 -12.84 31.24 4.71
N LEU A 30 -11.93 31.16 3.74
CA LEU A 30 -11.32 29.91 3.32
C LEU A 30 -10.64 29.17 4.48
N SER A 31 -10.11 29.90 5.46
CA SER A 31 -9.50 29.34 6.67
C SER A 31 -10.49 28.56 7.54
N LEU A 32 -11.79 28.85 7.48
CA LEU A 32 -12.82 28.01 8.10
C LEU A 32 -13.00 26.73 7.30
N ILE A 33 -13.18 26.85 5.98
CA ILE A 33 -13.38 25.69 5.10
C ILE A 33 -12.23 24.68 5.21
N THR A 34 -10.97 25.15 5.18
CA THR A 34 -9.80 24.27 5.29
C THR A 34 -9.69 23.59 6.66
N LYS A 35 -10.11 24.26 7.74
CA LYS A 35 -10.17 23.66 9.10
C LYS A 35 -11.29 22.63 9.26
N GLY A 36 -12.46 22.87 8.65
CA GLY A 36 -13.62 21.98 8.79
C GLY A 36 -13.53 20.73 7.94
N TYR A 37 -13.03 20.87 6.71
CA TYR A 37 -13.09 19.81 5.69
C TYR A 37 -11.73 19.24 5.30
N ASN A 38 -10.64 19.72 5.91
CA ASN A 38 -9.26 19.28 5.62
C ASN A 38 -8.90 19.36 4.12
N SER A 39 -9.25 20.48 3.48
CA SER A 39 -8.93 20.76 2.08
C SER A 39 -7.56 21.42 1.92
N ASP A 40 -6.89 21.12 0.81
CA ASP A 40 -5.65 21.73 0.37
C ASP A 40 -5.94 22.97 -0.50
N THR A 41 -5.08 23.98 -0.43
CA THR A 41 -5.24 25.22 -1.22
C THR A 41 -3.92 25.66 -1.86
N ILE A 42 -3.98 26.13 -3.09
CA ILE A 42 -2.83 26.70 -3.82
C ILE A 42 -3.24 28.06 -4.35
N TRP A 43 -2.55 29.12 -3.89
CA TRP A 43 -2.67 30.47 -4.41
C TRP A 43 -1.57 30.73 -5.44
N ASN A 44 -1.95 31.22 -6.61
CA ASN A 44 -1.04 31.70 -7.64
C ASN A 44 -1.19 33.22 -7.78
N GLU A 45 -0.19 33.96 -7.30
CA GLU A 45 -0.17 35.43 -7.32
C GLU A 45 -0.22 35.99 -8.75
N ASN A 46 0.54 35.40 -9.67
CA ASN A 46 0.68 35.90 -11.04
C ASN A 46 -0.62 35.73 -11.84
N GLU A 47 -1.28 34.58 -11.67
CA GLU A 47 -2.53 34.28 -12.37
C GLU A 47 -3.77 34.81 -11.62
N LYS A 48 -3.60 35.28 -10.38
CA LYS A 48 -4.70 35.62 -9.46
C LYS A 48 -5.70 34.48 -9.31
N THR A 49 -5.21 33.24 -9.21
CA THR A 49 -6.06 32.05 -9.08
C THR A 49 -5.89 31.37 -7.73
N LEU A 50 -7.01 30.99 -7.13
CA LEU A 50 -7.06 30.10 -5.97
C LEU A 50 -7.59 28.74 -6.40
N LYS A 51 -6.78 27.69 -6.19
CA LYS A 51 -7.22 26.30 -6.36
C LYS A 51 -7.50 25.69 -5.00
N ILE A 52 -8.66 25.05 -4.86
CA ILE A 52 -9.07 24.32 -3.67
C ILE A 52 -9.19 22.85 -4.07
N ASN A 53 -8.43 21.99 -3.40
CA ASN A 53 -8.34 20.57 -3.72
C ASN A 53 -8.68 19.73 -2.48
N THR A 54 -9.26 18.55 -2.67
CA THR A 54 -9.39 17.57 -1.58
C THR A 54 -8.02 17.03 -1.17
N THR A 55 -7.09 16.95 -2.11
CA THR A 55 -5.66 16.71 -1.88
C THR A 55 -4.81 17.25 -3.03
N ASN A 56 -3.61 17.73 -2.73
CA ASN A 56 -2.60 18.08 -3.73
C ASN A 56 -1.78 16.87 -4.22
N ALA A 57 -2.03 15.68 -3.68
CA ALA A 57 -1.27 14.49 -4.00
C ALA A 57 -1.53 14.02 -5.44
N LYS A 58 -0.47 13.56 -6.12
CA LYS A 58 -0.51 13.15 -7.53
C LYS A 58 -0.47 11.63 -7.65
N VAL A 59 -1.33 11.07 -8.51
CA VAL A 59 -1.30 9.67 -8.90
C VAL A 59 -0.45 9.50 -10.16
N SER A 60 0.51 8.58 -10.13
CA SER A 60 1.13 8.05 -11.34
C SER A 60 0.25 6.98 -11.98
N GLU A 61 -0.01 7.08 -13.27
CA GLU A 61 -0.79 6.09 -14.02
C GLU A 61 -0.02 4.78 -14.22
N ILE A 62 -0.69 3.64 -14.06
CA ILE A 62 -0.14 2.29 -14.31
C ILE A 62 -1.05 1.61 -15.34
N PRO A 63 -0.89 1.93 -16.64
CA PRO A 63 -1.74 1.37 -17.68
C PRO A 63 -1.43 -0.11 -17.97
N TYR A 64 -0.20 -0.54 -17.69
CA TYR A 64 0.28 -1.90 -17.92
C TYR A 64 1.30 -2.29 -16.87
N TYR A 65 1.07 -3.42 -16.20
CA TYR A 65 2.01 -4.04 -15.27
C TYR A 65 2.78 -5.17 -15.96
N ASP A 66 4.12 -5.11 -15.88
CA ASP A 66 5.02 -6.17 -16.36
C ASP A 66 5.81 -6.76 -15.19
N TYR A 67 5.70 -8.08 -15.01
CA TYR A 67 6.44 -8.84 -13.99
C TYR A 67 7.97 -8.78 -14.18
N LYS A 68 8.44 -8.42 -15.38
CA LYS A 68 9.84 -8.15 -15.71
C LYS A 68 10.18 -6.66 -15.78
N GLY A 69 9.19 -5.78 -15.68
CA GLY A 69 9.36 -4.34 -15.85
C GLY A 69 9.62 -3.59 -14.55
N ASN A 70 9.59 -2.26 -14.68
CA ASN A 70 9.56 -1.33 -13.55
C ASN A 70 8.43 -1.73 -12.58
N TYR A 71 8.78 -1.94 -11.32
CA TYR A 71 7.81 -2.40 -10.33
C TYR A 71 6.90 -1.24 -9.94
N LEU A 72 5.69 -1.19 -10.53
CA LEU A 72 4.69 -0.12 -10.35
C LEU A 72 5.21 1.24 -10.84
N HIS A 73 5.97 1.95 -10.01
CA HIS A 73 6.74 3.19 -10.28
C HIS A 73 7.87 3.33 -9.25
N TYR A 74 8.50 2.21 -8.87
CA TYR A 74 9.48 2.20 -7.79
C TYR A 74 10.80 2.88 -8.19
N ASP A 75 10.98 3.23 -9.46
CA ASP A 75 12.00 4.19 -9.90
C ASP A 75 11.84 5.59 -9.26
N LYS A 76 10.65 5.93 -8.77
CA LYS A 76 10.36 7.16 -8.01
C LYS A 76 10.47 6.98 -6.50
N ASN A 77 10.59 5.75 -6.01
CA ASN A 77 10.76 5.48 -4.59
C ASN A 77 12.17 5.91 -4.13
N ARG A 78 12.30 6.29 -2.85
CA ARG A 78 13.57 6.72 -2.24
C ARG A 78 13.65 6.19 -0.82
N VAL A 79 13.90 4.89 -0.66
CA VAL A 79 14.03 4.23 0.65
C VAL A 79 15.13 4.88 1.50
N GLU A 80 16.16 5.45 0.87
CA GLU A 80 17.22 6.21 1.52
C GLU A 80 16.70 7.43 2.30
N ASN A 81 15.53 7.97 1.94
CA ASN A 81 14.90 9.10 2.63
C ASN A 81 13.98 8.66 3.79
N TRP A 82 13.87 7.35 4.05
CA TRP A 82 13.03 6.81 5.12
C TRP A 82 13.79 6.77 6.44
N LYS A 83 13.10 6.40 7.52
CA LYS A 83 13.72 6.11 8.82
C LYS A 83 14.45 4.77 8.77
N VAL A 84 15.60 4.73 8.12
CA VAL A 84 16.41 3.53 7.93
C VAL A 84 17.90 3.80 8.21
N THR A 85 18.61 2.77 8.68
CA THR A 85 20.07 2.69 8.65
C THR A 85 20.49 1.66 7.61
N PHE A 86 21.74 1.67 7.17
CA PHE A 86 22.28 0.68 6.23
C PHE A 86 23.43 -0.09 6.86
N THR A 87 23.39 -1.42 6.68
CA THR A 87 24.54 -2.29 6.98
C THR A 87 25.73 -1.97 6.07
N LYS A 88 26.93 -2.46 6.43
CA LYS A 88 28.14 -2.33 5.58
C LYS A 88 27.93 -2.85 4.15
N ASN A 89 27.09 -3.87 3.99
CA ASN A 89 26.77 -4.46 2.68
C ASN A 89 25.58 -3.77 1.98
N GLY A 90 25.11 -2.62 2.49
CA GLY A 90 24.06 -1.82 1.83
C GLY A 90 22.64 -2.35 1.99
N ILE A 91 22.39 -3.28 2.92
CA ILE A 91 21.03 -3.74 3.26
C ILE A 91 20.41 -2.80 4.30
N PRO A 92 19.19 -2.28 4.09
CA PRO A 92 18.53 -1.38 5.04
C PRO A 92 17.99 -2.10 6.28
N LYS A 93 18.05 -1.43 7.42
CA LYS A 93 17.30 -1.74 8.64
C LYS A 93 16.33 -0.60 8.93
N THR A 94 15.09 -0.93 9.27
CA THR A 94 14.09 0.08 9.65
C THR A 94 14.25 0.46 11.11
N ILE A 95 14.22 1.77 11.38
CA ILE A 95 14.32 2.35 12.72
C ILE A 95 12.92 2.47 13.31
N TYR A 96 12.68 1.78 14.43
CA TYR A 96 11.49 1.92 15.26
C TYR A 96 11.87 2.55 16.60
N SER A 97 10.88 2.97 17.38
CA SER A 97 11.10 3.51 18.73
C SER A 97 11.79 2.52 19.68
N HIS A 98 11.68 1.22 19.39
CA HIS A 98 12.22 0.13 20.20
C HIS A 98 13.43 -0.58 19.55
N GLY A 99 14.05 0.01 18.51
CA GLY A 99 15.29 -0.49 17.93
C GLY A 99 15.29 -0.58 16.40
N GLU A 100 16.40 -1.09 15.86
CA GLU A 100 16.62 -1.25 14.43
C GLU A 100 16.50 -2.71 13.99
N TYR A 101 15.63 -2.99 13.02
CA TYR A 101 15.37 -4.35 12.59
C TYR A 101 15.42 -4.48 11.07
N PHE A 102 15.86 -5.66 10.62
CA PHE A 102 15.62 -6.07 9.25
C PHE A 102 14.11 -6.24 9.06
N ASN A 103 13.52 -5.33 8.29
CA ASN A 103 12.13 -5.42 7.86
C ASN A 103 12.14 -5.96 6.42
N PRO A 104 11.69 -7.22 6.20
CA PRO A 104 11.65 -7.82 4.87
C PRO A 104 10.96 -6.96 3.81
N SER A 105 9.88 -6.26 4.14
CA SER A 105 9.22 -5.38 3.17
C SER A 105 10.08 -4.18 2.82
N THR A 106 10.68 -3.48 3.80
CA THR A 106 11.61 -2.36 3.52
C THR A 106 12.79 -2.80 2.65
N ILE A 107 13.38 -3.96 2.93
CA ILE A 107 14.48 -4.52 2.14
C ILE A 107 14.02 -4.82 0.72
N ALA A 108 12.83 -5.42 0.56
CA ALA A 108 12.28 -5.70 -0.77
C ALA A 108 11.98 -4.41 -1.54
N GLN A 109 11.45 -3.38 -0.89
CA GLN A 109 11.19 -2.08 -1.52
C GLN A 109 12.48 -1.41 -2.01
N TYR A 110 13.58 -1.51 -1.25
CA TYR A 110 14.89 -1.04 -1.68
C TYR A 110 15.41 -1.82 -2.90
N GLY A 111 15.26 -3.15 -2.91
CA GLY A 111 15.59 -3.97 -4.06
C GLY A 111 14.79 -3.60 -5.30
N LEU A 112 13.46 -3.51 -5.19
CA LEU A 112 12.56 -3.21 -6.31
C LEU A 112 12.75 -1.78 -6.83
N GLN A 113 13.08 -0.82 -5.96
CA GLN A 113 13.52 0.53 -6.36
C GLN A 113 14.76 0.45 -7.26
N HIS A 114 15.82 -0.22 -6.80
CA HIS A 114 17.05 -0.30 -7.57
C HIS A 114 16.92 -1.15 -8.84
N TYR A 115 16.10 -2.19 -8.84
CA TYR A 115 15.75 -2.88 -10.08
C TYR A 115 15.10 -1.93 -11.09
N SER A 116 14.14 -1.13 -10.64
CA SER A 116 13.40 -0.20 -11.48
C SER A 116 14.29 0.94 -12.01
N LEU A 117 15.19 1.47 -11.17
CA LEU A 117 16.19 2.44 -11.59
C LEU A 117 17.19 1.86 -12.61
N TYR A 118 17.61 0.61 -12.41
CA TYR A 118 18.47 -0.08 -13.38
C TYR A 118 17.77 -0.22 -14.74
N LEU A 119 16.51 -0.68 -14.77
CA LEU A 119 15.76 -0.80 -16.02
C LEU A 119 15.54 0.55 -16.71
N LYS A 120 15.30 1.61 -15.94
CA LYS A 120 15.03 2.94 -16.49
C LYS A 120 16.26 3.63 -17.06
N ASN A 121 17.40 3.52 -16.36
CA ASN A 121 18.58 4.35 -16.62
C ASN A 121 19.84 3.54 -16.98
N ASN A 122 19.74 2.21 -17.08
CA ASN A 122 20.87 1.29 -17.21
C ASN A 122 21.95 1.48 -16.11
N ASP A 123 21.53 1.85 -14.90
CA ASP A 123 22.44 2.16 -13.79
C ASP A 123 23.05 0.89 -13.17
N ALA A 124 24.35 0.69 -13.41
CA ALA A 124 25.11 -0.45 -12.89
C ALA A 124 25.18 -0.48 -11.35
N SER A 125 25.19 0.69 -10.70
CA SER A 125 25.19 0.78 -9.24
C SER A 125 23.88 0.23 -8.67
N SER A 126 22.75 0.65 -9.23
CA SER A 126 21.43 0.10 -8.88
C SER A 126 21.33 -1.39 -9.18
N LYS A 127 21.88 -1.88 -10.31
CA LYS A 127 21.93 -3.32 -10.57
C LYS A 127 22.65 -4.09 -9.45
N SER A 128 23.80 -3.59 -9.01
CA SER A 128 24.58 -4.20 -7.92
C SER A 128 23.80 -4.20 -6.59
N LYS A 129 23.17 -3.08 -6.23
CA LYS A 129 22.33 -2.97 -5.03
C LYS A 129 21.12 -3.90 -5.07
N PHE A 130 20.47 -4.03 -6.22
CA PHE A 130 19.36 -4.97 -6.43
C PHE A 130 19.81 -6.42 -6.21
N LEU A 131 20.90 -6.84 -6.85
CA LEU A 131 21.41 -8.22 -6.70
C LEU A 131 21.89 -8.50 -5.27
N THR A 132 22.49 -7.51 -4.60
CA THR A 132 22.85 -7.61 -3.18
C THR A 132 21.63 -7.84 -2.31
N THR A 133 20.52 -7.14 -2.59
CA THR A 133 19.24 -7.34 -1.90
C THR A 133 18.66 -8.72 -2.20
N ALA A 134 18.67 -9.18 -3.45
CA ALA A 134 18.19 -10.51 -3.81
C ALA A 134 18.99 -11.63 -3.11
N ASN A 135 20.32 -11.49 -3.04
CA ASN A 135 21.19 -12.40 -2.31
C ASN A 135 20.93 -12.38 -0.80
N TRP A 136 20.55 -11.22 -0.24
CA TRP A 136 20.12 -11.17 1.16
C TRP A 136 18.91 -12.08 1.39
N PHE A 137 17.88 -12.02 0.54
CA PHE A 137 16.72 -12.91 0.66
C PHE A 137 17.09 -14.39 0.49
N LEU A 138 17.98 -14.74 -0.44
CA LEU A 138 18.50 -16.10 -0.55
C LEU A 138 19.12 -16.62 0.75
N ASN A 139 19.95 -15.80 1.39
CA ASN A 139 20.76 -16.19 2.54
C ASN A 139 20.03 -16.10 3.88
N HIS A 140 18.85 -15.47 3.93
CA HIS A 140 18.10 -15.23 5.16
C HIS A 140 16.70 -15.85 5.15
N GLN A 141 16.40 -16.74 4.19
CA GLN A 141 15.18 -17.53 4.22
C GLN A 141 15.28 -18.59 5.34
N ASP A 142 14.27 -18.65 6.20
CA ASP A 142 14.23 -19.63 7.28
C ASP A 142 13.76 -21.02 6.82
N SER A 143 13.76 -21.98 7.74
CA SER A 143 13.35 -23.37 7.47
C SER A 143 11.87 -23.53 7.13
N PHE A 144 11.03 -22.54 7.41
CA PHE A 144 9.61 -22.52 7.00
C PHE A 144 9.42 -21.91 5.61
N GLY A 145 10.48 -21.40 4.99
CA GLY A 145 10.48 -20.81 3.65
C GLY A 145 10.19 -19.31 3.64
N GLY A 146 10.16 -18.64 4.80
CA GLY A 146 9.84 -17.22 4.89
C GLY A 146 11.00 -16.34 5.35
N TRP A 147 10.67 -15.07 5.54
CA TRP A 147 11.53 -14.07 6.18
C TRP A 147 10.75 -13.46 7.33
N ALA A 148 10.94 -14.00 8.53
CA ALA A 148 10.19 -13.59 9.71
C ALA A 148 10.65 -12.21 10.22
N TYR A 149 9.68 -11.43 10.68
CA TYR A 149 9.87 -10.18 11.40
C TYR A 149 10.29 -10.52 12.84
N GLN A 150 11.46 -10.02 13.25
CA GLN A 150 12.10 -10.36 14.54
C GLN A 150 11.86 -9.32 15.63
N PHE A 151 10.73 -8.63 15.56
CA PHE A 151 10.31 -7.61 16.52
C PHE A 151 8.80 -7.70 16.77
N ASP A 152 8.38 -7.27 17.95
CA ASP A 152 6.96 -7.18 18.28
C ASP A 152 6.34 -5.99 17.55
N HIS A 153 5.10 -6.12 17.09
CA HIS A 153 4.40 -5.07 16.37
C HIS A 153 3.00 -4.83 16.92
N ASP A 154 2.72 -3.57 17.24
CA ASP A 154 1.43 -3.10 17.71
C ASP A 154 0.74 -2.33 16.58
N PHE A 155 0.10 -3.07 15.68
CA PHE A 155 -0.45 -2.52 14.43
C PHE A 155 -1.56 -1.48 14.70
N TYR A 156 -2.52 -1.85 15.54
CA TYR A 156 -3.60 -0.96 15.96
C TYR A 156 -3.84 -1.11 17.47
N PRO A 157 -3.04 -0.39 18.30
CA PRO A 157 -3.17 -0.42 19.74
C PRO A 157 -4.60 -0.09 20.18
N GLY A 158 -5.17 -0.91 21.06
CA GLY A 158 -6.53 -0.73 21.58
C GLY A 158 -7.65 -1.43 20.79
N ARG A 159 -7.39 -1.87 19.56
CA ARG A 159 -8.34 -2.72 18.79
C ARG A 159 -7.86 -4.15 18.62
N LEU A 160 -6.55 -4.34 18.52
CA LEU A 160 -5.95 -5.62 18.20
C LEU A 160 -4.88 -6.00 19.23
N ASN A 161 -4.66 -7.31 19.33
CA ASN A 161 -3.58 -7.85 20.13
C ASN A 161 -2.22 -7.56 19.46
N LYS A 162 -1.21 -7.29 20.29
CA LYS A 162 0.16 -7.11 19.85
C LYS A 162 0.69 -8.40 19.19
N LEU A 163 1.24 -8.26 17.98
CA LEU A 163 1.98 -9.33 17.33
C LEU A 163 3.31 -9.54 18.03
N ARG A 164 3.60 -10.78 18.40
CA ARG A 164 4.86 -11.16 19.03
C ARG A 164 5.79 -11.78 18.01
N LYS A 165 7.08 -11.46 18.09
CA LYS A 165 8.10 -12.11 17.26
C LYS A 165 8.24 -13.60 17.59
N PRO A 166 8.63 -14.44 16.62
CA PRO A 166 8.70 -14.15 15.18
C PRO A 166 7.30 -14.18 14.55
N TRP A 167 7.08 -13.37 13.52
CA TRP A 167 5.85 -13.41 12.71
C TRP A 167 6.15 -13.18 11.22
N TYR A 168 5.29 -13.67 10.33
CA TYR A 168 5.40 -13.41 8.89
C TYR A 168 4.39 -12.37 8.44
N SER A 169 4.73 -11.67 7.35
CA SER A 169 3.88 -10.66 6.76
C SER A 169 3.65 -10.97 5.29
N ALA A 170 2.40 -10.97 4.83
CA ALA A 170 2.08 -11.18 3.42
C ALA A 170 2.74 -10.14 2.50
N ILE A 171 2.90 -8.89 2.95
CA ILE A 171 3.62 -7.85 2.18
C ILE A 171 5.10 -8.20 2.03
N GLY A 172 5.76 -8.62 3.11
CA GLY A 172 7.17 -8.99 3.11
C GLY A 172 7.42 -10.22 2.23
N LEU A 173 6.57 -11.25 2.36
CA LEU A 173 6.65 -12.45 1.55
C LEU A 173 6.40 -12.15 0.06
N GLY A 174 5.32 -11.42 -0.26
CA GLY A 174 4.97 -11.07 -1.64
C GLY A 174 6.03 -10.22 -2.33
N MET A 175 6.51 -9.15 -1.68
CA MET A 175 7.55 -8.31 -2.27
C MET A 175 8.89 -9.05 -2.41
N ALA A 176 9.23 -9.96 -1.48
CA ALA A 176 10.39 -10.83 -1.64
C ALA A 176 10.25 -11.77 -2.85
N MET A 177 9.05 -12.32 -3.09
CA MET A 177 8.75 -13.07 -4.33
C MET A 177 8.96 -12.22 -5.58
N SER A 178 8.53 -10.96 -5.58
CA SER A 178 8.77 -10.03 -6.69
C SER A 178 10.26 -9.73 -6.92
N VAL A 179 11.06 -9.56 -5.85
CA VAL A 179 12.52 -9.35 -5.92
C VAL A 179 13.20 -10.59 -6.52
N LEU A 180 12.92 -11.77 -5.96
CA LEU A 180 13.55 -13.01 -6.36
C LEU A 180 13.15 -13.44 -7.79
N SER A 181 11.89 -13.20 -8.18
CA SER A 181 11.43 -13.43 -9.56
C SER A 181 12.20 -12.56 -10.56
N ARG A 182 12.36 -11.27 -10.25
CA ARG A 182 13.16 -10.34 -11.07
C ARG A 182 14.64 -10.70 -11.10
N ALA A 183 15.19 -11.19 -10.00
CA ALA A 183 16.58 -11.66 -9.95
C ALA A 183 16.78 -12.91 -10.83
N SER A 184 15.83 -13.85 -10.79
CA SER A 184 15.82 -15.02 -11.69
C SER A 184 15.78 -14.59 -13.15
N ASN A 185 14.89 -13.67 -13.50
CA ASN A 185 14.77 -13.16 -14.88
C ASN A 185 16.03 -12.40 -15.34
N LEU A 186 16.62 -11.58 -14.46
CA LEU A 186 17.80 -10.76 -14.79
C LEU A 186 19.08 -11.59 -14.95
N THR A 187 19.23 -12.66 -14.16
CA THR A 187 20.47 -13.45 -14.11
C THR A 187 20.40 -14.77 -14.86
N GLY A 188 19.19 -15.25 -15.19
CA GLY A 188 18.98 -16.61 -15.69
C GLY A 188 19.17 -17.71 -14.63
N ASN A 189 19.44 -17.36 -13.37
CA ASN A 189 19.70 -18.33 -12.31
C ASN A 189 18.42 -18.67 -11.53
N ASN A 190 17.96 -19.91 -11.66
CA ASN A 190 16.73 -20.40 -11.01
C ASN A 190 16.84 -20.55 -9.48
N ILE A 191 18.01 -20.36 -8.86
CA ILE A 191 18.13 -20.38 -7.40
C ILE A 191 17.21 -19.34 -6.74
N TYR A 192 17.04 -18.17 -7.35
CA TYR A 192 16.18 -17.11 -6.83
C TYR A 192 14.70 -17.51 -6.86
N SER A 193 14.21 -18.00 -8.00
CA SER A 193 12.81 -18.43 -8.13
C SER A 193 12.52 -19.68 -7.29
N ASN A 194 13.47 -20.61 -7.18
CA ASN A 194 13.35 -21.77 -6.28
C ASN A 194 13.28 -21.36 -4.80
N CYS A 195 14.04 -20.33 -4.39
CA CYS A 195 13.91 -19.74 -3.06
C CYS A 195 12.50 -19.16 -2.85
N ALA A 196 12.01 -18.35 -3.79
CA ALA A 196 10.67 -17.77 -3.71
C ALA A 196 9.54 -18.82 -3.64
N LEU A 197 9.67 -19.94 -4.37
CA LEU A 197 8.70 -21.04 -4.35
C LEU A 197 8.53 -21.69 -2.97
N LYS A 198 9.54 -21.65 -2.09
CA LYS A 198 9.43 -22.19 -0.73
C LYS A 198 8.48 -21.35 0.13
N ALA A 199 8.41 -20.05 -0.10
CA ALA A 199 7.57 -19.13 0.68
C ALA A 199 6.06 -19.35 0.47
N LYS A 200 5.65 -20.00 -0.62
CA LYS A 200 4.22 -20.24 -0.93
C LYS A 200 3.49 -21.04 0.14
N LYS A 201 4.20 -21.89 0.89
CA LYS A 201 3.61 -22.67 1.99
C LYS A 201 2.99 -21.76 3.06
N LEU A 202 3.60 -20.61 3.35
CA LEU A 202 3.11 -19.67 4.36
C LEU A 202 1.77 -19.01 3.97
N PHE A 203 1.49 -18.88 2.67
CA PHE A 203 0.20 -18.41 2.15
C PHE A 203 -0.93 -19.45 2.29
N GLN A 204 -0.59 -20.69 2.60
CA GLN A 204 -1.55 -21.77 2.88
C GLN A 204 -1.68 -22.05 4.38
N THR A 205 -0.75 -21.56 5.19
CA THR A 205 -0.75 -21.73 6.63
C THR A 205 -1.59 -20.64 7.29
N ALA A 206 -2.53 -21.02 8.15
CA ALA A 206 -3.37 -20.08 8.88
C ALA A 206 -2.53 -19.11 9.73
N SER A 207 -2.99 -17.86 9.88
CA SER A 207 -2.35 -16.86 10.75
C SER A 207 -2.18 -17.36 12.19
N THR A 208 -3.13 -18.15 12.70
CA THR A 208 -3.07 -18.78 14.03
C THR A 208 -1.99 -19.86 14.17
N ASN A 209 -1.49 -20.40 13.05
CA ASN A 209 -0.45 -21.42 12.99
C ASN A 209 0.86 -20.85 12.41
N ASN A 210 1.15 -19.58 12.69
CA ASN A 210 2.34 -18.86 12.24
C ASN A 210 2.48 -18.81 10.70
N GLY A 211 1.37 -18.69 9.99
CA GLY A 211 1.32 -18.35 8.56
C GLY A 211 0.75 -16.96 8.33
N VAL A 212 0.22 -16.73 7.12
CA VAL A 212 -0.41 -15.44 6.76
C VAL A 212 -1.84 -15.58 6.25
N LEU A 213 -2.41 -16.79 6.25
CA LEU A 213 -3.74 -17.04 5.71
C LEU A 213 -4.84 -16.71 6.74
N ALA A 214 -5.71 -15.77 6.38
CA ALA A 214 -7.03 -15.58 6.97
C ALA A 214 -8.13 -16.03 5.99
N LYS A 215 -9.35 -16.20 6.49
CA LYS A 215 -10.52 -16.54 5.68
C LYS A 215 -11.69 -15.60 5.98
N PHE A 216 -11.99 -14.73 5.03
CA PHE A 216 -13.19 -13.89 5.10
C PHE A 216 -14.45 -14.71 4.78
N GLU A 217 -15.50 -14.53 5.58
CA GLU A 217 -16.76 -15.32 5.50
C GLU A 217 -16.52 -16.85 5.50
N ASN A 218 -15.45 -17.31 6.17
CA ASN A 218 -14.99 -18.71 6.16
C ASN A 218 -14.72 -19.31 4.75
N LYS A 219 -14.68 -18.47 3.70
CA LYS A 219 -14.63 -18.89 2.30
C LYS A 219 -13.50 -18.24 1.51
N PHE A 220 -13.38 -16.92 1.60
CA PHE A 220 -12.49 -16.12 0.76
C PHE A 220 -11.11 -16.02 1.39
N LEU A 221 -10.06 -16.45 0.67
CA LEU A 221 -8.70 -16.45 1.17
C LEU A 221 -8.15 -15.02 1.21
N PHE A 222 -7.59 -14.63 2.35
CA PHE A 222 -6.92 -13.35 2.51
C PHE A 222 -5.51 -13.55 3.07
N TYR A 223 -4.55 -12.81 2.54
CA TYR A 223 -3.15 -12.88 2.97
C TYR A 223 -2.83 -11.67 3.83
N GLU A 224 -2.70 -11.90 5.14
CA GLU A 224 -2.58 -10.85 6.15
C GLU A 224 -1.21 -10.16 6.08
N GLU A 225 -1.21 -8.84 5.93
CA GLU A 225 -0.01 -8.02 6.17
C GLU A 225 0.45 -8.16 7.62
N CYS A 226 -0.49 -8.05 8.56
CA CYS A 226 -0.26 -8.27 9.97
C CYS A 226 -1.18 -9.42 10.41
N PRO A 227 -0.66 -10.65 10.65
CA PRO A 227 -1.46 -11.84 10.98
C PRO A 227 -2.04 -11.76 12.40
N THR A 228 -2.95 -10.82 12.60
CA THR A 228 -3.57 -10.46 13.86
C THR A 228 -4.76 -11.36 14.19
N ASN A 229 -5.17 -11.34 15.46
CA ASN A 229 -6.37 -12.02 15.95
C ASN A 229 -7.23 -11.04 16.77
N PRO A 230 -8.46 -10.70 16.33
CA PRO A 230 -9.09 -11.11 15.06
C PRO A 230 -8.33 -10.56 13.83
N SER A 231 -8.61 -11.10 12.64
CA SER A 231 -7.94 -10.70 11.39
C SER A 231 -8.16 -9.22 11.05
N SER A 232 -7.10 -8.56 10.59
CA SER A 232 -7.10 -7.13 10.29
C SER A 232 -7.60 -6.81 8.88
N TYR A 233 -7.34 -7.70 7.93
CA TYR A 233 -7.64 -7.49 6.52
C TYR A 233 -7.07 -6.18 5.97
N ILE A 234 -5.76 -5.92 6.14
CA ILE A 234 -5.08 -4.73 5.59
C ILE A 234 -4.99 -4.81 4.06
N LEU A 235 -5.57 -3.83 3.37
CA LEU A 235 -5.82 -3.91 1.93
C LEU A 235 -4.55 -3.84 1.07
N ASN A 236 -3.67 -2.87 1.33
CA ASN A 236 -2.46 -2.69 0.53
C ASN A 236 -1.53 -3.91 0.61
N GLY A 237 -1.33 -4.49 1.80
CA GLY A 237 -0.46 -5.64 1.97
C GLY A 237 -0.99 -6.88 1.27
N PHE A 238 -2.32 -7.08 1.27
CA PHE A 238 -2.94 -8.14 0.49
C PHE A 238 -2.68 -7.98 -1.01
N MET A 239 -2.90 -6.79 -1.57
CA MET A 239 -2.65 -6.55 -2.99
C MET A 239 -1.17 -6.68 -3.38
N PHE A 240 -0.24 -6.26 -2.51
CA PHE A 240 1.20 -6.52 -2.71
C PHE A 240 1.52 -8.02 -2.71
N ALA A 241 0.90 -8.79 -1.83
CA ALA A 241 1.00 -10.25 -1.83
C ALA A 241 0.51 -10.86 -3.16
N LEU A 242 -0.61 -10.38 -3.70
CA LEU A 242 -1.12 -10.85 -4.99
C LEU A 242 -0.16 -10.55 -6.14
N ILE A 243 0.43 -9.35 -6.17
CA ILE A 243 1.44 -9.00 -7.18
C ILE A 243 2.67 -9.92 -7.07
N GLY A 244 3.13 -10.21 -5.85
CA GLY A 244 4.24 -11.14 -5.62
C GLY A 244 3.96 -12.57 -6.10
N LEU A 245 2.75 -13.08 -5.82
CA LEU A 245 2.29 -14.38 -6.31
C LEU A 245 2.19 -14.39 -7.85
N TYR A 246 1.67 -13.33 -8.46
CA TYR A 246 1.61 -13.18 -9.91
C TYR A 246 3.01 -13.22 -10.53
N ASP A 247 3.95 -12.42 -10.01
CA ASP A 247 5.33 -12.37 -10.52
C ASP A 247 6.02 -13.73 -10.45
N LEU A 248 5.82 -14.45 -9.34
CA LEU A 248 6.39 -15.79 -9.15
C LEU A 248 5.75 -16.81 -10.09
N PHE A 249 4.43 -16.79 -10.24
CA PHE A 249 3.72 -17.64 -11.19
C PHE A 249 4.20 -17.38 -12.62
N LYS A 250 4.30 -16.11 -13.04
CA LYS A 250 4.74 -15.75 -14.40
C LYS A 250 6.19 -16.16 -14.68
N THR A 251 7.04 -16.11 -13.66
CA THR A 251 8.46 -16.51 -13.77
C THR A 251 8.64 -18.04 -13.80
N THR A 252 7.80 -18.80 -13.07
CA THR A 252 8.03 -20.24 -12.84
C THR A 252 7.05 -21.18 -13.52
N GLY A 253 5.85 -20.71 -13.86
CA GLY A 253 4.73 -21.55 -14.28
C GLY A 253 4.12 -22.42 -13.17
N ASP A 254 4.48 -22.20 -11.89
CA ASP A 254 3.99 -23.02 -10.77
C ASP A 254 2.48 -22.89 -10.60
N LYS A 255 1.77 -24.01 -10.82
CA LYS A 255 0.29 -24.07 -10.78
C LYS A 255 -0.28 -23.75 -9.40
N LYS A 256 0.45 -24.07 -8.32
CA LYS A 256 -0.01 -23.83 -6.94
C LYS A 256 0.06 -22.35 -6.59
N THR A 257 1.14 -21.67 -6.99
CA THR A 257 1.27 -20.22 -6.89
C THR A 257 0.19 -19.51 -7.71
N LYS A 258 -0.10 -19.99 -8.93
CA LYS A 258 -1.21 -19.47 -9.73
C LYS A 258 -2.55 -19.60 -9.00
N TRP A 259 -2.83 -20.77 -8.43
CA TRP A 259 -4.06 -20.99 -7.68
C TRP A 259 -4.20 -20.03 -6.50
N LEU A 260 -3.14 -19.80 -5.72
CA LEU A 260 -3.14 -18.80 -4.64
C LEU A 260 -3.44 -17.39 -5.18
N TYR A 261 -2.85 -17.00 -6.31
CA TYR A 261 -3.16 -15.72 -6.94
C TYR A 261 -4.64 -15.63 -7.36
N ASP A 262 -5.18 -16.64 -8.05
CA ASP A 262 -6.55 -16.66 -8.55
C ASP A 262 -7.60 -16.60 -7.40
N GLU A 263 -7.39 -17.36 -6.32
CA GLU A 263 -8.24 -17.32 -5.12
C GLU A 263 -8.16 -15.95 -4.42
N GLY A 264 -6.97 -15.35 -4.40
CA GLY A 264 -6.74 -14.03 -3.86
C GLY A 264 -7.44 -12.93 -4.65
N ILE A 265 -7.41 -13.00 -5.99
CA ILE A 265 -8.16 -12.07 -6.87
C ILE A 265 -9.67 -12.22 -6.67
N THR A 266 -10.17 -13.45 -6.54
CA THR A 266 -11.58 -13.72 -6.22
C THR A 266 -11.98 -13.05 -4.91
N SER A 267 -11.12 -13.15 -3.89
CA SER A 267 -11.34 -12.55 -2.57
C SER A 267 -11.26 -11.02 -2.62
N LEU A 268 -10.29 -10.46 -3.34
CA LEU A 268 -10.19 -9.01 -3.57
C LEU A 268 -11.48 -8.47 -4.18
N LYS A 269 -11.99 -9.08 -5.25
CA LYS A 269 -13.24 -8.67 -5.90
C LYS A 269 -14.44 -8.69 -4.95
N ARG A 270 -14.51 -9.71 -4.07
CA ARG A 270 -15.57 -9.81 -3.05
C ARG A 270 -15.48 -8.69 -2.01
N MET A 271 -14.27 -8.33 -1.60
CA MET A 271 -14.02 -7.45 -0.45
C MET A 271 -13.83 -5.98 -0.81
N LEU A 272 -13.52 -5.63 -2.07
CA LEU A 272 -13.32 -4.23 -2.52
C LEU A 272 -14.41 -3.26 -2.03
N PRO A 273 -15.73 -3.58 -2.10
CA PRO A 273 -16.77 -2.68 -1.62
C PRO A 273 -16.67 -2.35 -0.12
N LEU A 274 -16.11 -3.24 0.71
CA LEU A 274 -15.96 -3.01 2.15
C LEU A 274 -14.93 -1.93 2.49
N TYR A 275 -14.00 -1.67 1.57
CA TYR A 275 -12.98 -0.65 1.74
C TYR A 275 -13.39 0.70 1.16
N ASP A 276 -14.52 0.80 0.46
CA ASP A 276 -14.97 2.04 -0.15
C ASP A 276 -15.84 2.83 0.82
N LEU A 277 -15.37 4.00 1.26
CA LEU A 277 -16.08 4.84 2.23
C LEU A 277 -16.84 5.99 1.55
N GLY A 278 -17.00 5.98 0.22
CA GLY A 278 -17.74 6.98 -0.55
C GLY A 278 -16.96 8.26 -0.87
N ASN A 279 -15.86 8.55 -0.15
CA ASN A 279 -14.97 9.70 -0.41
C ASN A 279 -13.47 9.40 -0.19
N ARG A 280 -13.15 8.20 0.31
CA ARG A 280 -11.80 7.68 0.54
C ARG A 280 -11.90 6.17 0.74
N THR A 281 -10.78 5.51 0.98
CA THR A 281 -10.74 4.09 1.32
C THR A 281 -10.48 3.84 2.80
N ALA A 282 -11.04 2.78 3.36
CA ALA A 282 -10.53 2.18 4.59
C ALA A 282 -9.15 1.55 4.32
N TYR A 283 -8.27 1.61 5.31
CA TYR A 283 -6.95 0.98 5.29
C TYR A 283 -7.04 -0.53 5.59
N ASP A 284 -7.88 -0.87 6.56
CA ASP A 284 -8.14 -2.21 7.06
C ASP A 284 -9.64 -2.38 7.40
N LEU A 285 -10.04 -3.59 7.80
CA LEU A 285 -11.42 -3.88 8.22
C LEU A 285 -11.55 -4.06 9.74
N THR A 286 -10.67 -3.48 10.55
CA THR A 286 -10.74 -3.61 12.02
C THR A 286 -12.03 -3.06 12.62
N HIS A 287 -12.62 -2.05 11.97
CA HIS A 287 -13.93 -1.50 12.33
C HIS A 287 -15.08 -2.51 12.15
N TYR A 288 -14.88 -3.54 11.32
CA TYR A 288 -15.82 -4.62 11.07
C TYR A 288 -15.47 -5.89 11.88
N THR A 289 -14.18 -6.20 12.07
CA THR A 289 -13.75 -7.46 12.70
C THR A 289 -13.60 -7.42 14.22
N THR A 290 -13.63 -6.24 14.83
CA THR A 290 -13.54 -6.04 16.29
C THR A 290 -14.88 -5.59 16.85
N ASN A 291 -14.96 -5.26 18.15
CA ASN A 291 -16.18 -4.82 18.84
C ASN A 291 -16.69 -3.42 18.42
N GLY A 292 -16.61 -3.09 17.12
CA GLY A 292 -17.03 -1.84 16.53
C GLY A 292 -15.98 -0.73 16.57
N GLY A 293 -16.35 0.43 16.01
CA GLY A 293 -15.51 1.62 15.92
C GLY A 293 -15.64 2.30 14.55
N PHE A 294 -15.03 3.47 14.41
CA PHE A 294 -14.95 4.16 13.12
C PHE A 294 -13.94 3.46 12.19
N PRO A 295 -14.14 3.50 10.86
CA PRO A 295 -13.17 2.98 9.89
C PRO A 295 -11.77 3.55 10.13
N ASN A 296 -10.74 2.71 10.02
CA ASN A 296 -9.38 3.20 9.90
C ASN A 296 -9.21 3.82 8.51
N VAL A 297 -9.48 5.13 8.38
CA VAL A 297 -9.48 5.80 7.09
C VAL A 297 -8.03 5.91 6.58
N ALA A 298 -7.79 5.40 5.37
CA ALA A 298 -6.47 5.51 4.74
C ALA A 298 -6.07 6.98 4.60
N THR A 299 -4.81 7.31 4.87
CA THR A 299 -4.25 8.61 4.49
C THR A 299 -4.29 8.76 2.96
N TRP A 300 -4.19 9.97 2.43
CA TRP A 300 -4.13 10.17 0.98
C TRP A 300 -2.98 9.38 0.31
N GLY A 301 -1.84 9.22 1.01
CA GLY A 301 -0.74 8.39 0.54
C GLY A 301 -1.13 6.92 0.40
N TYR A 302 -1.81 6.34 1.40
CA TYR A 302 -2.30 4.96 1.33
C TYR A 302 -3.45 4.79 0.33
N HIS A 303 -4.34 5.77 0.22
CA HIS A 303 -5.38 5.74 -0.81
C HIS A 303 -4.80 5.74 -2.23
N ILE A 304 -3.76 6.53 -2.48
CA ILE A 304 -2.98 6.48 -3.74
C ILE A 304 -2.30 5.13 -3.90
N GLY A 305 -1.73 4.58 -2.83
CA GLY A 305 -1.18 3.22 -2.83
C GLY A 305 -2.22 2.17 -3.25
N HIS A 306 -3.45 2.26 -2.74
CA HIS A 306 -4.55 1.40 -3.17
C HIS A 306 -4.87 1.57 -4.64
N ILE A 307 -4.94 2.81 -5.15
CA ILE A 307 -5.15 3.10 -6.57
C ILE A 307 -4.04 2.48 -7.44
N HIS A 308 -2.77 2.61 -7.05
CA HIS A 308 -1.64 2.06 -7.80
C HIS A 308 -1.66 0.53 -7.85
N LEU A 309 -1.89 -0.10 -6.70
CA LEU A 309 -1.97 -1.56 -6.60
C LEU A 309 -3.16 -2.12 -7.39
N LEU A 310 -4.32 -1.46 -7.26
CA LEU A 310 -5.52 -1.87 -7.99
C LEU A 310 -5.38 -1.63 -9.50
N ALA A 311 -4.72 -0.55 -9.93
CA ALA A 311 -4.41 -0.31 -11.34
C ALA A 311 -3.50 -1.39 -11.91
N ALA A 312 -2.45 -1.79 -11.18
CA ALA A 312 -1.56 -2.87 -11.61
C ALA A 312 -2.30 -4.19 -11.76
N LEU A 313 -3.06 -4.60 -10.74
CA LEU A 313 -3.87 -5.83 -10.79
C LEU A 313 -4.93 -5.76 -11.91
N ASN A 314 -5.59 -4.62 -12.10
CA ASN A 314 -6.58 -4.47 -13.16
C ASN A 314 -5.96 -4.50 -14.56
N SER A 315 -4.71 -4.05 -14.73
CA SER A 315 -4.02 -4.13 -16.03
C SER A 315 -3.75 -5.59 -16.44
N ILE A 316 -3.66 -6.50 -15.45
CA ILE A 316 -3.51 -7.94 -15.63
C ILE A 316 -4.89 -8.57 -15.87
N GLU A 317 -5.83 -8.34 -14.95
CA GLU A 317 -7.13 -9.01 -14.90
C GLU A 317 -8.14 -8.48 -15.92
N LYS A 318 -8.05 -7.19 -16.26
CA LYS A 318 -8.99 -6.47 -17.13
C LYS A 318 -10.46 -6.67 -16.69
N ASP A 319 -10.70 -6.63 -15.38
CA ASP A 319 -11.99 -6.92 -14.78
C ASP A 319 -12.85 -5.64 -14.67
N PRO A 320 -14.09 -5.63 -15.19
CA PRO A 320 -14.94 -4.44 -15.16
C PRO A 320 -15.25 -3.90 -13.74
N LYS A 321 -15.43 -4.78 -12.74
CA LYS A 321 -15.75 -4.37 -11.37
C LYS A 321 -14.55 -3.74 -10.67
N ILE A 322 -13.36 -4.30 -10.91
CA ILE A 322 -12.10 -3.71 -10.45
C ILE A 322 -11.92 -2.33 -11.11
N ASN A 323 -12.13 -2.25 -12.43
CA ASN A 323 -11.99 -0.99 -13.17
C ASN A 323 -12.96 0.10 -12.70
N GLU A 324 -14.22 -0.24 -12.46
CA GLU A 324 -15.22 0.70 -11.92
C GLU A 324 -14.79 1.26 -10.57
N THR A 325 -14.32 0.38 -9.67
CA THR A 325 -13.80 0.77 -8.35
C THR A 325 -12.57 1.67 -8.49
N LEU A 326 -11.64 1.33 -9.38
CA LEU A 326 -10.46 2.14 -9.67
C LEU A 326 -10.81 3.55 -10.15
N ILE A 327 -11.75 3.68 -11.10
CA ILE A 327 -12.22 4.97 -11.61
C ILE A 327 -12.83 5.80 -10.47
N ARG A 328 -13.66 5.17 -9.65
CA ARG A 328 -14.32 5.83 -8.52
C ARG A 328 -13.31 6.33 -7.49
N TRP A 329 -12.34 5.50 -7.08
CA TRP A 329 -11.28 5.90 -6.14
C TRP A 329 -10.40 7.02 -6.71
N LYS A 330 -10.07 7.00 -8.00
CA LYS A 330 -9.39 8.13 -8.65
C LYS A 330 -10.22 9.42 -8.60
N GLY A 331 -11.54 9.31 -8.69
CA GLY A 331 -12.47 10.44 -8.56
C GLY A 331 -12.41 11.11 -7.18
N TYR A 332 -12.18 10.34 -6.11
CA TYR A 332 -12.10 10.86 -4.74
C TYR A 332 -10.96 11.85 -4.52
N LEU A 333 -9.86 11.71 -5.28
CA LEU A 333 -8.75 12.67 -5.29
C LEU A 333 -9.15 14.05 -5.84
N LYS A 334 -10.24 14.10 -6.60
CA LYS A 334 -10.82 15.31 -7.21
C LYS A 334 -12.12 15.74 -6.53
N GLY A 335 -12.39 15.23 -5.33
CA GLY A 335 -13.57 15.61 -4.54
C GLY A 335 -14.88 14.96 -4.99
N ALA A 336 -14.86 13.92 -5.83
CA ALA A 336 -16.06 13.12 -6.05
C ALA A 336 -16.48 12.45 -4.74
N VAL A 337 -17.78 12.45 -4.46
CA VAL A 337 -18.39 11.82 -3.29
C VAL A 337 -19.63 11.03 -3.72
N LYS A 338 -20.02 10.02 -2.95
CA LYS A 338 -21.27 9.27 -3.13
C LYS A 338 -22.11 9.26 -1.87
#